data_AF-A0A3D2M490-F1
#
_entry.id   AF-A0A3D2M490-F1
#
_cell.length_a   1.000
_cell.length_b   1.000
_cell.length_c   1.000
_cell.angle_alpha   90.00
_cell.angle_beta   90.00
_cell.angle_gamma   90.00
#
_symmetry.space_group_name_H-M   'P 1'
#
loop_
_entity.id
_entity.type
_entity.pdbx_description
1 polymer ?
#
loop_
_entity_poly.entity_id
_entity_poly.type
_entity_poly.pdbx_seq_one_letter_code
_entity_poly.pdbx_strand_id
1 'polypeptide(L)'
;MPMPAEVRMLDSGYAREARSLLYNAYRHEPTFAYLFESDRPGYDQRVRATVRELVNQHLLQDQPALGLLLDDRLIAVALIA
;
A
#
# COMPACT_ATOMS: atom_id res chain seq x y z
N MET A 1 20.44 8.69 19.12
CA MET A 1 19.10 8.27 19.59
C MET A 1 18.32 7.83 18.36
N PRO A 2 17.56 6.72 18.38
CA PRO A 2 16.70 6.40 17.25
C PRO A 2 15.70 7.54 17.08
N MET A 3 15.54 8.07 15.87
CA MET A 3 14.48 9.04 15.62
C MET A 3 13.13 8.32 15.73
N PRO A 4 12.14 8.91 16.41
CA PRO A 4 10.81 8.31 16.49
C PRO A 4 10.19 8.29 15.09
N ALA A 5 9.33 7.30 14.84
CA ALA A 5 8.57 7.29 13.61
C ALA A 5 7.55 8.43 13.58
N GLU A 6 7.40 9.09 12.43
CA GLU A 6 6.54 10.26 12.25
C GLU A 6 5.39 9.97 11.29
N VAL A 7 4.19 10.43 11.64
CA VAL A 7 3.04 10.38 10.74
C VAL A 7 3.02 11.63 9.87
N ARG A 8 2.99 11.44 8.54
CA ARG A 8 2.93 12.53 7.57
C ARG A 8 1.84 12.28 6.53
N MET A 9 1.26 13.34 5.98
CA MET A 9 0.45 13.24 4.76
C MET A 9 1.35 12.84 3.60
N LEU A 10 0.89 11.90 2.79
CA LEU A 10 1.60 11.47 1.59
C LEU A 10 1.14 12.26 0.37
N ASP A 11 2.10 12.63 -0.46
CA ASP A 11 1.87 13.11 -1.81
C ASP A 11 2.06 11.97 -2.84
N SER A 12 1.88 12.28 -4.11
CA SER A 12 2.01 11.33 -5.22
C SER A 12 3.44 10.79 -5.41
N GLY A 13 4.46 11.42 -4.81
CA GLY A 13 5.85 10.94 -4.83
C GLY A 13 6.04 9.59 -4.13
N TYR A 14 5.20 9.29 -3.12
CA TYR A 14 5.25 8.04 -2.36
C TYR A 14 4.48 6.88 -3.03
N ALA A 15 3.87 7.09 -4.20
CA ALA A 15 3.01 6.09 -4.85
C ALA A 15 3.70 4.73 -5.06
N ARG A 16 5.01 4.73 -5.37
CA ARG A 16 5.76 3.49 -5.59
C ARG A 16 5.96 2.70 -4.30
N GLU A 17 6.29 3.39 -3.21
CA GLU A 17 6.55 2.80 -1.90
C GLU A 17 5.25 2.33 -1.26
N ALA A 18 4.19 3.13 -1.35
CA ALA A 18 2.84 2.77 -0.90
C ALA A 18 2.35 1.47 -1.58
N ARG A 19 2.48 1.36 -2.93
CA ARG A 19 2.12 0.12 -3.64
C ARG A 19 2.94 -1.08 -3.18
N SER A 20 4.23 -0.89 -2.92
CA SER A 20 5.11 -1.97 -2.44
C SER A 20 4.72 -2.43 -1.03
N LEU A 21 4.47 -1.50 -0.12
CA LEU A 21 4.05 -1.78 1.25
C LEU A 21 2.70 -2.51 1.27
N LEU A 22 1.69 -1.96 0.58
CA LEU A 22 0.36 -2.55 0.52
C LEU A 22 0.35 -3.93 -0.15
N TYR A 23 1.13 -4.12 -1.22
CA TYR A 23 1.29 -5.44 -1.83
C TYR A 23 1.85 -6.45 -0.84
N ASN A 24 2.91 -6.10 -0.11
CA ASN A 24 3.52 -7.01 0.85
C ASN A 24 2.63 -7.26 2.07
N ALA A 25 1.87 -6.25 2.50
CA ALA A 25 0.89 -6.40 3.57
C ALA A 25 -0.24 -7.35 3.15
N TYR A 26 -0.77 -7.22 1.94
CA TYR A 26 -1.99 -7.93 1.52
C TYR A 26 -1.76 -9.28 0.85
N ARG A 27 -0.58 -9.57 0.29
CA ARG A 27 -0.32 -10.82 -0.46
C ARG A 27 -0.43 -12.11 0.36
N HIS A 28 -0.51 -12.03 1.68
CA HIS A 28 -0.74 -13.20 2.53
C HIS A 28 -1.99 -13.04 3.42
N GLU A 29 -2.76 -11.96 3.25
CA GLU A 29 -3.96 -11.74 4.03
C GLU A 29 -5.08 -12.68 3.57
N PRO A 30 -5.79 -13.37 4.49
CA PRO A 30 -6.82 -14.34 4.15
C PRO A 30 -7.92 -13.76 3.24
N THR A 31 -8.30 -12.50 3.45
CA THR A 31 -9.30 -11.81 2.63
C THR A 31 -8.84 -11.68 1.18
N PHE A 32 -7.58 -11.29 0.95
CA PHE A 32 -7.02 -11.18 -0.40
C PHE A 32 -6.81 -12.57 -1.02
N ALA A 33 -6.35 -13.55 -0.23
CA ALA A 33 -6.24 -14.94 -0.68
C ALA A 33 -7.58 -15.49 -1.19
N TYR A 34 -8.66 -15.25 -0.44
CA TYR A 34 -10.01 -15.64 -0.83
C TYR A 34 -10.49 -14.89 -2.08
N LEU A 35 -10.44 -13.54 -2.07
CA LEU A 35 -10.95 -12.71 -3.16
C LEU A 35 -10.22 -12.93 -4.49
N PHE A 36 -8.92 -13.22 -4.44
CA PHE A 36 -8.09 -13.41 -5.63
C PHE A 36 -7.77 -14.87 -5.93
N GLU A 37 -8.45 -15.83 -5.30
CA GLU A 37 -8.32 -17.26 -5.56
C GLU A 37 -6.85 -17.71 -5.49
N SER A 38 -6.26 -17.69 -4.29
CA SER A 38 -4.83 -17.98 -4.08
C SER A 38 -4.35 -19.30 -4.67
N ASP A 39 -5.25 -20.28 -4.79
CA ASP A 39 -4.94 -21.61 -5.32
C ASP A 39 -4.76 -21.62 -6.85
N ARG A 40 -5.14 -20.54 -7.55
CA ARG A 40 -5.00 -20.44 -9.00
C ARG A 40 -3.70 -19.72 -9.40
N PRO A 41 -3.02 -20.18 -10.47
CA PRO A 41 -1.88 -19.47 -11.04
C PRO A 41 -2.16 -17.98 -11.26
N GLY A 42 -1.14 -17.14 -11.04
CA GLY A 42 -1.24 -15.69 -11.22
C GLY A 42 -1.84 -14.91 -10.05
N TYR A 43 -2.01 -15.54 -8.87
CA TYR A 43 -2.47 -14.87 -7.65
C TYR A 43 -1.68 -13.58 -7.34
N ASP A 44 -0.35 -13.67 -7.27
CA ASP A 44 0.52 -12.52 -7.01
C ASP A 44 0.33 -11.39 -8.03
N GLN A 45 0.08 -11.73 -9.29
CA GLN A 45 -0.16 -10.76 -10.34
C GLN A 45 -1.50 -10.05 -10.14
N ARG A 46 -2.55 -10.78 -9.75
CA ARG A 46 -3.87 -10.20 -9.43
C ARG A 46 -3.78 -9.26 -8.22
N VAL A 47 -3.14 -9.68 -7.13
CA VAL A 47 -2.95 -8.84 -5.93
C VAL A 47 -2.18 -7.56 -6.30
N ARG A 48 -1.07 -7.69 -7.04
CA ARG A 48 -0.26 -6.55 -7.48
C ARG A 48 -1.04 -5.59 -8.37
N ALA A 49 -1.82 -6.11 -9.31
CA ALA A 49 -2.64 -5.30 -10.21
C ALA A 49 -3.71 -4.52 -9.43
N THR A 50 -4.40 -5.17 -8.49
CA THR A 50 -5.40 -4.52 -7.63
C THR A 50 -4.79 -3.44 -6.76
N VAL A 51 -3.69 -3.73 -6.05
CA VAL A 51 -3.02 -2.72 -5.20
C VAL A 51 -2.57 -1.51 -6.01
N ARG A 52 -2.03 -1.74 -7.21
CA ARG A 52 -1.63 -0.66 -8.11
C ARG A 52 -2.82 0.22 -8.48
N GLU A 53 -3.95 -0.39 -8.83
CA GLU A 53 -5.15 0.34 -9.23
C GLU A 53 -5.76 1.11 -8.06
N LEU A 54 -5.88 0.51 -6.88
CA LEU A 54 -6.39 1.17 -5.67
C LEU A 54 -5.56 2.41 -5.32
N VAL A 55 -4.23 2.30 -5.31
CA VAL A 55 -3.35 3.45 -5.03
C VAL A 55 -3.48 4.52 -6.13
N ASN A 56 -3.61 4.12 -7.40
CA ASN A 56 -3.78 5.07 -8.50
C ASN A 56 -5.08 5.85 -8.35
N GLN A 57 -6.19 5.15 -8.10
CA GLN A 57 -7.50 5.77 -7.95
C GLN A 57 -7.51 6.74 -6.77
N HIS A 58 -6.96 6.33 -5.63
CA HIS A 58 -6.84 7.16 -4.43
C HIS A 58 -6.13 8.49 -4.72
N LEU A 59 -4.99 8.42 -5.42
CA LEU A 59 -4.20 9.61 -5.79
C LEU A 59 -4.89 10.45 -6.86
N LEU A 60 -5.54 9.84 -7.85
CA LEU A 60 -6.29 10.56 -8.89
C LEU A 60 -7.49 11.33 -8.33
N GLN A 61 -8.03 10.87 -7.20
CA GLN A 61 -9.13 11.52 -6.51
C GLN A 61 -8.66 12.55 -5.46
N ASP A 62 -7.34 12.82 -5.38
CA ASP A 62 -6.72 13.65 -4.35
C ASP A 62 -7.16 13.26 -2.92
N GLN A 63 -7.43 11.96 -2.70
CA GLN A 63 -7.88 11.46 -1.41
C GLN A 63 -6.73 11.45 -0.40
N PRO A 64 -7.02 11.72 0.89
CA PRO A 64 -6.00 11.78 1.92
C PRO A 64 -5.32 10.42 2.12
N ALA A 65 -4.00 10.42 2.16
CA ALA A 65 -3.19 9.26 2.50
C ALA A 65 -2.20 9.63 3.62
N LEU A 66 -2.08 8.75 4.62
CA LEU A 66 -1.16 8.90 5.73
C LEU A 66 -0.01 7.91 5.57
N GLY A 67 1.20 8.36 5.89
CA GLY A 67 2.40 7.54 5.93
C GLY A 67 3.05 7.60 7.30
N LEU A 68 3.62 6.48 7.73
CA LEU A 68 4.53 6.44 8.87
C LEU A 68 5.97 6.36 8.34
N LEU A 69 6.79 7.36 8.67
CA LEU A 69 8.18 7.45 8.22
C LEU A 69 9.14 7.19 9.39
N LEU A 70 10.20 6.42 9.14
CA LEU A 70 11.31 6.23 10.05
C LEU A 70 12.61 6.52 9.29
N ASP A 71 13.39 7.50 9.74
CA ASP A 71 14.60 7.96 9.05
C ASP A 71 14.36 8.24 7.55
N ASP A 72 13.31 9.03 7.26
CA ASP A 72 12.80 9.37 5.91
C ASP A 72 12.32 8.19 5.04
N ARG A 73 12.32 6.96 5.58
CA ARG A 73 11.80 5.79 4.89
C ARG A 73 10.33 5.56 5.24
N LEU A 74 9.48 5.42 4.24
CA LEU A 74 8.08 5.00 4.44
C LEU A 74 8.02 3.55 4.91
N ILE A 75 7.45 3.31 6.10
CA ILE A 75 7.33 1.99 6.72
C ILE A 75 5.87 1.51 6.88
N ALA A 76 4.90 2.42 6.85
CA ALA A 76 3.47 2.08 6.81
C ALA A 76 2.69 3.13 6.02
N VAL A 77 1.53 2.74 5.50
CA VAL A 77 0.63 3.62 4.75
C VAL A 77 -0.82 3.30 5.08
N ALA A 78 -1.66 4.33 5.15
CA ALA A 78 -3.11 4.22 5.23
C ALA A 78 -3.75 5.10 4.16
N LEU A 79 -4.59 4.49 3.32
CA LEU A 79 -5.43 5.18 2.35
C LEU A 79 -6.79 5.45 3.02
N ILE A 80 -7.23 6.72 3.06
CA ILE A 80 -8.45 7.13 3.77
C ILE A 80 -9.56 7.43 2.75
N ALA A 81 -10.61 6.61 2.76
CA ALA A 81 -11.75 6.67 1.84
C ALA A 81 -13.04 7.09 2.54
#